data_AF-A0A7W3RIA4-F1
#
_entry.id   AF-A0A7W3RIA4-F1
#
_cell.length_a   1.000
_cell.length_b   1.000
_cell.length_c   1.000
_cell.angle_alpha   90.00
_cell.angle_beta   90.00
_cell.angle_gamma   90.00
#
_symmetry.space_group_name_H-M   'P 1'
#
loop_
_entity.id
_entity.type
_entity.pdbx_description
1 polymer ?
#
loop_
_entity_poly.entity_id
_entity_poly.type
_entity_poly.pdbx_seq_one_letter_code
_entity_poly.pdbx_strand_id
1 'polypeptide(L)'
;MPHKMTLTGSATGPLREYDRYVAFDMREKGSPSAPKGLKKSTFISYTVFVAKKAFNKTGLTKKSIMHEKFLIQGEPTLDIPIDECPGEIGVICFQITVLPNKNDKEANDSKDKKEAKQEVSKAQQEVAATKQKEKQEPVAKEAKTVHPDVKETPVQEKKVAPQKKQQPIQPKGTKDVVSFDDIIVPEAFLKTRPNPVKTEEVIEFVKRTGHLDKPLTIEKETKVLKDGYRRYIVAKTMKMDNVPVVYDYQK
;
A
#
# COMPACT_ATOMS: atom_id res chain seq x y z
N MET A 1 -5.57 -25.92 15.56
CA MET A 1 -4.18 -25.74 15.09
C MET A 1 -4.11 -24.40 14.36
N PRO A 2 -3.00 -23.63 14.46
CA PRO A 2 -2.85 -22.38 13.72
C PRO A 2 -2.84 -22.65 12.20
N HIS A 3 -3.55 -21.84 11.43
CA HIS A 3 -3.61 -21.97 9.98
C HIS A 3 -2.37 -21.31 9.36
N LYS A 4 -1.40 -22.10 8.91
CA LYS A 4 -0.17 -21.57 8.31
C LYS A 4 -0.24 -21.55 6.79
N MET A 5 0.22 -20.46 6.18
CA MET A 5 0.41 -20.32 4.74
C MET A 5 1.84 -19.84 4.40
N THR A 6 2.25 -20.07 3.15
CA THR A 6 3.52 -19.59 2.59
C THR A 6 3.24 -18.86 1.27
N LEU A 7 3.78 -17.65 1.11
CA LEU A 7 3.61 -16.77 -0.06
C LEU A 7 4.99 -16.41 -0.65
N THR A 8 5.10 -16.26 -1.98
CA THR A 8 6.42 -16.12 -2.67
C THR A 8 6.37 -15.07 -3.79
N GLY A 9 6.32 -13.79 -3.42
CA GLY A 9 6.12 -12.69 -4.34
C GLY A 9 7.00 -11.47 -4.05
N SER A 10 6.57 -10.32 -4.58
CA SER A 10 7.21 -9.01 -4.41
C SER A 10 6.16 -7.98 -3.98
N ALA A 11 6.58 -6.87 -3.37
CA ALA A 11 5.65 -5.84 -2.95
C ALA A 11 5.09 -5.09 -4.17
N THR A 12 3.80 -4.74 -4.10
CA THR A 12 3.05 -4.07 -5.17
C THR A 12 2.59 -2.66 -4.77
N GLY A 13 2.89 -2.24 -3.54
CA GLY A 13 2.58 -0.93 -2.98
C GLY A 13 3.65 -0.46 -2.00
N PRO A 14 3.54 0.77 -1.48
CA PRO A 14 4.50 1.32 -0.54
C PRO A 14 4.47 0.60 0.81
N LEU A 15 5.64 0.52 1.46
CA LEU A 15 5.76 0.06 2.84
C LEU A 15 5.08 1.08 3.79
N ARG A 16 4.07 0.63 4.51
CA ARG A 16 3.41 1.34 5.62
C ARG A 16 4.14 1.02 6.92
N GLU A 17 4.48 2.03 7.70
CA GLU A 17 5.16 1.87 8.99
C GLU A 17 4.23 2.33 10.11
N TYR A 18 3.97 1.42 11.05
CA TYR A 18 3.19 1.67 12.26
C TYR A 18 4.14 1.71 13.46
N ASP A 19 3.65 1.82 14.70
CA ASP A 19 4.51 1.84 15.89
C ASP A 19 5.34 0.54 16.03
N ARG A 20 4.69 -0.62 15.99
CA ARG A 20 5.30 -1.92 16.34
C ARG A 20 5.61 -2.83 15.15
N TYR A 21 4.93 -2.62 14.03
CA TYR A 21 5.02 -3.43 12.82
C TYR A 21 5.13 -2.55 11.57
N VAL A 22 5.41 -3.20 10.44
CA VAL A 22 5.29 -2.63 9.11
C VAL A 22 4.29 -3.47 8.32
N ALA A 23 3.58 -2.86 7.38
CA ALA A 23 2.69 -3.55 6.47
C ALA A 23 3.01 -3.21 5.02
N PHE A 24 2.87 -4.16 4.11
CA PHE A 24 2.98 -3.93 2.68
C PHE A 24 2.03 -4.86 1.92
N ASP A 25 1.63 -4.44 0.72
CA ASP A 25 0.71 -5.22 -0.10
C ASP A 25 1.48 -5.98 -1.17
N MET A 26 1.18 -7.27 -1.35
CA MET A 26 1.73 -8.10 -2.41
C MET A 26 0.61 -8.74 -3.23
N ARG A 27 0.93 -9.20 -4.44
CA ARG A 27 0.03 -10.04 -5.23
C ARG A 27 0.74 -11.34 -5.57
N GLU A 28 0.03 -12.44 -5.33
CA GLU A 28 0.44 -13.78 -5.71
C GLU A 28 -0.54 -14.32 -6.75
N LYS A 29 -0.13 -15.32 -7.54
CA LYS A 29 -1.02 -16.04 -8.43
C LYS A 29 -0.89 -17.53 -8.16
N GLY A 30 -2.01 -18.26 -8.12
CA GLY A 30 -1.95 -19.71 -8.07
C GLY A 30 -1.25 -20.32 -9.29
N SER A 31 -0.79 -21.56 -9.14
CA SER A 31 0.04 -22.25 -10.14
C SER A 31 -0.46 -22.09 -11.58
N PRO A 32 0.42 -21.79 -12.56
CA PRO A 32 0.05 -21.78 -13.98
C PRO A 32 -0.42 -23.16 -14.45
N SER A 33 0.03 -24.21 -13.77
CA SER A 33 -0.30 -25.62 -14.01
C SER A 33 -1.39 -26.09 -13.04
N ALA A 34 -2.54 -25.42 -13.04
CA ALA A 34 -3.71 -25.87 -12.30
C ALA A 34 -4.17 -27.28 -12.79
N PRO A 35 -4.66 -28.17 -11.91
CA PRO A 35 -5.14 -29.49 -12.32
C PRO A 35 -6.22 -29.42 -13.41
N LYS A 36 -6.22 -30.41 -14.32
CA LYS A 36 -7.20 -30.50 -15.41
C LYS A 36 -8.63 -30.49 -14.85
N GLY A 37 -9.51 -29.70 -15.47
CA GLY A 37 -10.91 -29.54 -15.05
C GLY A 37 -11.15 -28.43 -14.02
N LEU A 38 -10.11 -27.86 -13.40
CA LEU A 38 -10.26 -26.74 -12.45
C LEU A 38 -10.07 -25.37 -13.13
N LYS A 39 -10.75 -24.35 -12.59
CA LYS A 39 -10.56 -22.96 -13.02
C LYS A 39 -9.13 -22.51 -12.74
N LYS A 40 -8.52 -21.80 -13.70
CA LYS A 40 -7.20 -21.19 -13.51
C LYS A 40 -7.29 -20.10 -12.43
N SER A 41 -6.30 -20.06 -11.55
CA SER A 41 -6.21 -19.05 -10.50
C SER A 41 -5.95 -17.66 -11.11
N THR A 42 -6.69 -16.66 -10.63
CA THR A 42 -6.41 -15.24 -10.83
C THR A 42 -5.33 -14.76 -9.86
N PHE A 43 -4.97 -13.48 -9.91
CA PHE A 43 -4.20 -12.88 -8.83
C PHE A 43 -5.06 -12.82 -7.57
N ILE A 44 -4.42 -13.01 -6.41
CA ILE A 44 -4.96 -12.75 -5.08
C ILE A 44 -4.09 -11.66 -4.47
N SER A 45 -4.71 -10.62 -3.92
CA SER A 45 -4.03 -9.56 -3.18
C SER A 45 -3.93 -9.88 -1.69
N TYR A 46 -2.76 -9.62 -1.11
CA TYR A 46 -2.48 -9.86 0.30
C TYR A 46 -1.90 -8.60 0.94
N THR A 47 -2.29 -8.30 2.17
CA THR A 47 -1.57 -7.35 3.02
C THR A 47 -0.79 -8.11 4.08
N VAL A 48 0.52 -7.90 4.11
CA VAL A 48 1.46 -8.65 4.96
C VAL A 48 1.90 -7.77 6.11
N PHE A 49 1.64 -8.23 7.35
CA PHE A 49 1.99 -7.54 8.58
C PHE A 49 3.24 -8.18 9.19
N VAL A 50 4.35 -7.43 9.25
CA VAL A 50 5.65 -7.92 9.73
C VAL A 50 6.10 -7.12 10.94
N ALA A 51 6.47 -7.78 12.04
CA ALA A 51 7.05 -7.09 13.20
C ALA A 51 8.33 -6.33 12.79
N LYS A 52 8.50 -5.07 13.24
CA LYS A 52 9.66 -4.24 12.85
C LYS A 52 11.00 -4.93 13.07
N LYS A 53 11.14 -5.64 14.19
CA LYS A 53 12.36 -6.41 14.53
C LYS A 53 12.68 -7.52 13.54
N ALA A 54 11.67 -8.13 12.91
CA ALA A 54 11.86 -9.14 11.87
C ALA A 54 12.14 -8.49 10.51
N PHE A 55 11.41 -7.43 10.17
CA PHE A 55 11.63 -6.68 8.93
C PHE A 55 13.05 -6.11 8.84
N ASN A 56 13.53 -5.43 9.89
CA ASN A 56 14.85 -4.80 9.90
C ASN A 56 16.01 -5.81 9.71
N LYS A 57 15.83 -7.08 10.11
CA LYS A 57 16.83 -8.15 9.89
C LYS A 57 17.00 -8.53 8.42
N THR A 58 16.03 -8.22 7.57
CA THR A 58 16.09 -8.54 6.13
C THR A 58 16.95 -7.57 5.31
N GLY A 59 17.31 -6.41 5.87
CA GLY A 59 17.94 -5.32 5.13
C GLY A 59 17.02 -4.63 4.09
N LEU A 60 15.74 -5.02 4.01
CA LEU A 60 14.79 -4.39 3.12
C LEU A 60 14.51 -2.93 3.53
N THR A 61 14.39 -2.07 2.54
CA THR A 61 14.04 -0.66 2.68
C THR A 61 12.75 -0.36 1.93
N LYS A 62 12.14 0.82 2.18
CA LYS A 62 10.97 1.31 1.43
C LYS A 62 11.15 1.29 -0.10
N LYS A 63 12.39 1.33 -0.60
CA LYS A 63 12.71 1.31 -2.03
C LYS A 63 13.04 -0.10 -2.54
N SER A 64 13.86 -0.88 -1.81
CA SER A 64 14.27 -2.21 -2.29
C SER A 64 13.14 -3.25 -2.26
N ILE A 65 12.16 -3.14 -1.35
CA ILE A 65 11.06 -4.11 -1.23
C ILE A 65 10.20 -4.30 -2.50
N MET A 66 10.14 -3.31 -3.39
CA MET A 66 9.42 -3.40 -4.65
C MET A 66 10.20 -4.14 -5.76
N HIS A 67 11.53 -4.22 -5.62
CA HIS A 67 12.40 -4.90 -6.59
C HIS A 67 12.77 -6.31 -6.13
N GLU A 68 12.90 -6.52 -4.83
CA GLU A 68 13.19 -7.84 -4.27
C GLU A 68 12.03 -8.81 -4.36
N LYS A 69 12.37 -10.10 -4.43
CA LYS A 69 11.42 -11.19 -4.21
C LYS A 69 11.62 -11.75 -2.82
N PHE A 70 10.55 -12.17 -2.15
CA PHE A 70 10.62 -12.69 -0.79
C PHE A 70 9.67 -13.87 -0.57
N LEU A 71 10.09 -14.74 0.35
CA LEU A 71 9.30 -15.83 0.92
C LEU A 71 8.73 -15.36 2.26
N ILE A 72 7.42 -15.45 2.43
CA ILE A 72 6.70 -15.12 3.66
C ILE A 72 6.06 -16.39 4.20
N GLN A 73 6.24 -16.66 5.48
CA GLN A 73 5.49 -17.65 6.23
C GLN A 73 4.71 -16.97 7.35
N GLY A 74 3.43 -17.27 7.46
CA GLY A 74 2.50 -16.57 8.35
C GLY A 74 1.16 -17.26 8.47
N GLU A 75 0.21 -16.58 9.12
CA GLU A 75 -1.18 -17.01 9.22
C GLU A 75 -2.13 -15.94 8.64
N PRO A 76 -3.25 -16.33 8.01
CA PRO A 76 -4.25 -15.38 7.56
C PRO A 76 -5.00 -14.80 8.75
N THR A 77 -5.38 -13.53 8.65
CA THR A 77 -6.28 -12.85 9.60
C THR A 77 -7.34 -12.07 8.83
N LEU A 78 -8.55 -12.04 9.40
CA LEU A 78 -9.68 -11.23 8.97
C LEU A 78 -10.10 -10.23 10.07
N ASP A 79 -9.36 -10.20 11.18
CA ASP A 79 -9.65 -9.39 12.37
C ASP A 79 -9.05 -7.98 12.28
N ILE A 80 -8.18 -7.76 11.29
CA ILE A 80 -7.58 -6.46 11.00
C ILE A 80 -8.57 -5.62 10.17
N PRO A 81 -8.82 -4.35 10.55
CA PRO A 81 -9.69 -3.44 9.80
C PRO A 81 -9.34 -3.31 8.31
N ILE A 82 -10.36 -3.16 7.47
CA ILE A 82 -10.23 -3.14 5.99
C ILE A 82 -9.40 -1.95 5.49
N ASP A 83 -9.37 -0.85 6.25
CA ASP A 83 -8.53 0.33 6.01
C ASP A 83 -7.03 0.06 6.24
N GLU A 84 -6.68 -0.85 7.15
CA GLU A 84 -5.30 -1.32 7.36
C GLU A 84 -4.94 -2.49 6.43
N CYS A 85 -5.92 -3.30 6.05
CA CYS A 85 -5.81 -4.46 5.17
C CYS A 85 -6.50 -4.25 3.80
N PRO A 86 -5.91 -3.47 2.86
CA PRO A 86 -6.46 -3.24 1.53
C PRO A 86 -6.35 -4.44 0.57
N GLY A 87 -5.57 -5.47 0.91
CA GLY A 87 -5.57 -6.75 0.19
C GLY A 87 -6.76 -7.64 0.59
N GLU A 88 -7.17 -8.54 -0.29
CA GLU A 88 -8.26 -9.51 -0.04
C GLU A 88 -8.03 -10.37 1.20
N ILE A 89 -6.77 -10.64 1.57
CA ILE A 89 -6.40 -11.47 2.72
C ILE A 89 -5.28 -10.78 3.52
N GLY A 90 -5.51 -10.52 4.80
CA GLY A 90 -4.47 -10.10 5.74
C GLY A 90 -3.60 -11.28 6.17
N VAL A 91 -2.29 -11.09 6.31
CA VAL A 91 -1.34 -12.15 6.69
C VAL A 91 -0.39 -11.66 7.78
N ILE A 92 -0.46 -12.27 8.96
CA ILE A 92 0.48 -12.03 10.06
C ILE A 92 1.74 -12.86 9.77
N CYS A 93 2.84 -12.18 9.47
CA CYS A 93 4.10 -12.80 9.11
C CYS A 93 4.92 -13.20 10.34
N PHE A 94 5.27 -14.48 10.42
CA PHE A 94 6.20 -15.02 11.43
C PHE A 94 7.64 -15.03 10.93
N GLN A 95 7.84 -15.32 9.64
CA GLN A 95 9.15 -15.36 9.00
C GLN A 95 9.09 -14.74 7.61
N ILE A 96 10.08 -13.90 7.30
CA ILE A 96 10.30 -13.29 5.99
C ILE A 96 11.76 -13.54 5.58
N THR A 97 11.97 -14.03 4.36
CA THR A 97 13.28 -14.30 3.78
C THR A 97 13.36 -13.64 2.40
N VAL A 98 14.40 -12.84 2.15
CA VAL A 98 14.66 -12.29 0.80
C VAL A 98 15.21 -13.40 -0.08
N LEU A 99 14.65 -13.56 -1.27
CA LEU A 99 15.08 -14.50 -2.29
C LEU A 99 15.94 -13.75 -3.32
N PRO A 100 17.16 -14.22 -3.63
CA PRO A 100 18.04 -13.52 -4.56
C PRO A 100 17.45 -13.49 -5.97
N ASN A 101 17.29 -12.28 -6.51
CA ASN A 101 16.92 -12.07 -7.91
C ASN A 101 18.08 -12.46 -8.84
N LYS A 102 17.76 -13.06 -10.00
CA LYS A 102 18.76 -13.58 -10.95
C LYS A 102 19.40 -12.53 -11.87
N ASN A 103 19.23 -11.23 -11.58
CA ASN A 103 19.61 -10.16 -12.51
C ASN A 103 20.93 -9.45 -12.20
N ASP A 104 21.59 -9.73 -11.07
CA ASP A 104 22.91 -9.17 -10.73
C ASP A 104 24.03 -10.21 -10.90
N LYS A 105 24.26 -10.66 -12.14
CA LYS A 105 25.45 -11.44 -12.53
C LYS A 105 25.91 -11.17 -13.96
N GLU A 106 26.69 -10.12 -14.15
CA GLU A 106 27.79 -10.11 -15.12
C GLU A 106 29.06 -9.58 -14.42
N ALA A 107 30.23 -10.04 -14.90
CA ALA A 107 31.58 -9.74 -14.38
C ALA A 107 31.94 -10.26 -12.97
N ASN A 108 32.13 -11.58 -12.83
CA ASN A 108 33.51 -12.13 -12.90
C ASN A 108 33.51 -13.63 -13.24
N ASP A 109 34.62 -14.11 -13.79
CA ASP A 109 34.70 -15.32 -14.62
C ASP A 109 35.01 -16.63 -13.84
N SER A 110 34.81 -17.74 -14.56
CA SER A 110 35.51 -19.03 -14.44
C SER A 110 35.04 -20.09 -13.42
N LYS A 111 34.30 -21.06 -13.99
CA LYS A 111 34.44 -22.52 -13.82
C LYS A 111 34.45 -23.09 -12.38
N ASP A 112 33.36 -23.78 -12.03
CA ASP A 112 33.40 -25.24 -12.21
C ASP A 112 31.99 -25.85 -12.44
N LYS A 113 31.94 -27.16 -12.71
CA LYS A 113 30.90 -27.80 -13.52
C LYS A 113 30.15 -28.91 -12.75
N LYS A 114 28.82 -28.94 -12.95
CA LYS A 114 27.86 -30.05 -12.68
C LYS A 114 27.52 -30.38 -11.21
N GLU A 115 26.32 -30.96 -11.10
CA GLU A 115 25.69 -31.56 -9.90
C GLU A 115 25.30 -30.54 -8.80
N ALA A 116 24.17 -30.66 -8.09
CA ALA A 116 23.23 -31.79 -7.99
C ALA A 116 21.79 -31.43 -8.43
N LYS A 117 21.13 -32.37 -9.11
CA LYS A 117 19.71 -32.30 -9.51
C LYS A 117 18.84 -33.18 -8.57
N GLN A 118 19.05 -33.09 -7.25
CA GLN A 118 18.47 -34.08 -6.31
C GLN A 118 18.31 -33.61 -4.85
N GLU A 119 17.67 -32.46 -4.57
CA GLU A 119 17.39 -32.10 -3.15
C GLU A 119 16.09 -31.32 -2.88
N VAL A 120 15.04 -31.56 -3.69
CA VAL A 120 13.69 -30.99 -3.44
C VAL A 120 12.86 -31.88 -2.49
N SER A 121 13.36 -33.06 -2.11
CA SER A 121 12.57 -34.12 -1.45
C SER A 121 12.85 -34.33 0.05
N LYS A 122 13.45 -33.36 0.76
CA LYS A 122 13.83 -33.54 2.18
C LYS A 122 13.32 -32.51 3.21
N ALA A 123 12.65 -31.43 2.78
CA ALA A 123 12.12 -30.41 3.69
C ALA A 123 10.69 -30.71 4.23
N GLN A 124 10.15 -31.91 4.01
CA GLN A 124 8.79 -32.30 4.46
C GLN A 124 8.76 -33.30 5.64
N GLN A 125 9.92 -33.65 6.22
CA GLN A 125 9.99 -34.63 7.32
C GLN A 125 10.96 -34.19 8.45
N GLU A 126 10.66 -33.07 9.11
CA GLU A 126 11.21 -32.83 10.46
C GLU A 126 10.29 -31.96 11.33
N VAL A 127 9.10 -32.49 11.64
CA VAL A 127 8.20 -31.95 12.67
C VAL A 127 7.64 -33.10 13.53
N ALA A 128 8.50 -33.75 14.31
CA ALA A 128 8.09 -34.74 15.30
C ALA A 128 9.05 -34.76 16.51
N ALA A 129 8.50 -34.45 17.70
CA ALA A 129 9.16 -34.43 19.02
C ALA A 129 10.25 -33.31 19.23
N THR A 130 10.43 -32.68 20.40
CA THR A 130 9.89 -32.93 21.76
C THR A 130 9.65 -31.62 22.56
N LYS A 131 9.01 -31.72 23.73
CA LYS A 131 8.46 -30.67 24.63
C LYS A 131 9.45 -29.98 25.60
N GLN A 132 9.10 -28.73 25.98
CA GLN A 132 9.26 -28.08 27.32
C GLN A 132 10.71 -27.81 27.82
N LYS A 133 11.04 -26.86 28.73
CA LYS A 133 10.29 -26.21 29.84
C LYS A 133 11.03 -24.92 30.35
N GLU A 134 10.31 -23.91 30.87
CA GLU A 134 10.74 -22.87 31.88
C GLU A 134 11.98 -21.95 31.63
N LYS A 135 12.19 -20.75 32.24
CA LYS A 135 11.35 -19.69 32.88
C LYS A 135 12.21 -18.45 33.25
N GLN A 136 11.58 -17.26 33.34
CA GLN A 136 11.92 -16.07 34.18
C GLN A 136 13.08 -15.10 33.83
N GLU A 137 12.74 -13.80 33.83
CA GLU A 137 13.61 -12.61 34.01
C GLU A 137 13.99 -12.43 35.51
N PRO A 138 14.87 -11.47 35.89
CA PRO A 138 14.36 -10.13 36.25
C PRO A 138 15.32 -8.90 36.12
N VAL A 139 14.76 -7.70 35.82
CA VAL A 139 15.06 -6.36 36.45
C VAL A 139 16.49 -5.77 36.21
N ALA A 140 16.83 -4.48 36.04
CA ALA A 140 16.31 -3.12 36.34
C ALA A 140 16.90 -2.10 35.30
N LYS A 141 16.86 -0.74 35.34
CA LYS A 141 16.06 0.36 35.96
C LYS A 141 16.46 1.71 35.26
N GLU A 142 15.60 2.74 35.33
CA GLU A 142 15.85 4.21 35.44
C GLU A 142 16.97 4.96 34.64
N ALA A 143 16.87 6.24 34.23
CA ALA A 143 15.84 7.29 34.39
C ALA A 143 16.03 8.53 33.46
N LYS A 144 14.96 9.33 33.32
CA LYS A 144 14.88 10.81 33.16
C LYS A 144 15.38 11.57 31.89
N THR A 145 14.42 12.26 31.25
CA THR A 145 14.34 13.74 30.93
C THR A 145 15.49 14.40 30.10
N VAL A 146 15.35 15.47 29.28
CA VAL A 146 14.43 16.63 29.17
C VAL A 146 14.39 17.17 27.71
N HIS A 147 13.28 17.79 27.27
CA HIS A 147 13.24 18.73 26.12
C HIS A 147 13.30 20.18 26.62
N PRO A 148 14.14 21.04 26.01
CA PRO A 148 13.66 22.29 25.37
C PRO A 148 14.46 22.61 24.09
N ASP A 149 14.21 23.65 23.28
CA ASP A 149 13.01 24.44 22.94
C ASP A 149 13.30 25.18 21.61
N VAL A 150 12.26 25.70 20.96
CA VAL A 150 12.17 26.60 19.79
C VAL A 150 13.43 27.42 19.38
N LYS A 151 13.76 27.44 18.07
CA LYS A 151 13.94 28.72 17.34
C LYS A 151 13.83 28.64 15.82
N GLU A 152 13.49 29.80 15.24
CA GLU A 152 13.00 30.02 13.88
C GLU A 152 14.09 30.18 12.81
N THR A 153 13.63 30.35 11.58
CA THR A 153 14.36 30.53 10.30
C THR A 153 15.41 31.66 10.31
N PRO A 154 16.35 31.62 9.35
CA PRO A 154 16.13 32.43 8.15
C PRO A 154 16.47 31.75 6.81
N VAL A 155 15.85 32.28 5.75
CA VAL A 155 15.98 31.89 4.34
C VAL A 155 17.34 32.30 3.76
N GLN A 156 17.95 31.45 2.91
CA GLN A 156 18.79 31.90 1.80
C GLN A 156 18.59 31.03 0.55
N GLU A 157 18.31 31.68 -0.58
CA GLU A 157 18.23 31.07 -1.91
C GLU A 157 19.62 30.71 -2.46
N LYS A 158 19.71 29.60 -3.20
CA LYS A 158 20.63 29.50 -4.36
C LYS A 158 20.25 28.38 -5.34
N LYS A 159 19.76 28.82 -6.51
CA LYS A 159 19.71 28.17 -7.85
C LYS A 159 20.03 26.67 -7.95
N VAL A 160 19.03 25.87 -8.35
CA VAL A 160 19.21 24.66 -9.19
C VAL A 160 18.11 24.61 -10.27
N ALA A 161 18.45 24.00 -11.41
CA ALA A 161 17.71 23.92 -12.68
C ALA A 161 16.26 23.35 -12.61
N PRO A 162 15.41 23.55 -13.64
CA PRO A 162 13.96 23.45 -13.52
C PRO A 162 13.46 22.00 -13.36
N GLN A 163 13.00 21.67 -12.16
CA GLN A 163 12.29 20.42 -11.91
C GLN A 163 10.89 20.49 -12.55
N LYS A 164 10.51 19.42 -13.27
CA LYS A 164 9.17 19.25 -13.84
C LYS A 164 8.14 19.39 -12.71
N LYS A 165 7.22 20.36 -12.83
CA LYS A 165 6.02 20.42 -11.97
C LYS A 165 5.35 19.04 -12.00
N GLN A 166 5.24 18.40 -10.84
CA GLN A 166 4.50 17.16 -10.71
C GLN A 166 3.04 17.49 -11.03
N GLN A 167 2.54 17.00 -12.17
CA GLN A 167 1.11 17.08 -12.44
C GLN A 167 0.40 16.20 -11.41
N PRO A 168 -0.70 16.68 -10.78
CA PRO A 168 -1.41 15.89 -9.77
C PRO A 168 -1.87 14.58 -10.38
N ILE A 169 -1.75 13.49 -9.63
CA ILE A 169 -2.17 12.16 -10.05
C ILE A 169 -3.71 12.18 -10.12
N GLN A 170 -4.25 12.44 -11.32
CA GLN A 170 -5.69 12.55 -11.51
C GLN A 170 -6.37 11.20 -11.26
N PRO A 171 -7.57 11.17 -10.68
CA PRO A 171 -8.29 9.93 -10.42
C PRO A 171 -8.64 9.21 -11.73
N LYS A 172 -8.61 7.87 -11.69
CA LYS A 172 -8.88 7.03 -12.86
C LYS A 172 -10.26 7.34 -13.45
N GLY A 173 -10.31 7.51 -14.77
CA GLY A 173 -11.54 7.84 -15.50
C GLY A 173 -11.77 9.33 -15.73
N THR A 174 -10.94 10.23 -15.18
CA THR A 174 -10.98 11.67 -15.49
C THR A 174 -10.92 11.87 -17.01
N LYS A 175 -11.90 12.59 -17.56
CA LYS A 175 -11.96 12.98 -18.98
C LYS A 175 -11.36 14.36 -19.22
N ASP A 176 -11.47 15.26 -18.25
CA ASP A 176 -10.96 16.63 -18.32
C ASP A 176 -10.68 17.20 -16.91
N VAL A 177 -10.00 18.34 -16.84
CA VAL A 177 -9.80 19.12 -15.61
C VAL A 177 -10.36 20.52 -15.85
N VAL A 178 -11.35 20.90 -15.05
CA VAL A 178 -12.01 22.22 -15.12
C VAL A 178 -11.69 23.03 -13.88
N SER A 179 -11.80 24.36 -13.99
CA SER A 179 -11.79 25.24 -12.82
C SER A 179 -12.95 24.87 -11.88
N PHE A 180 -12.74 24.95 -10.57
CA PHE A 180 -13.80 24.69 -9.59
C PHE A 180 -14.94 25.72 -9.70
N ASP A 181 -14.61 26.98 -9.97
CA ASP A 181 -15.58 28.08 -10.07
C ASP A 181 -16.46 28.01 -11.33
N ASP A 182 -16.02 27.25 -12.35
CA ASP A 182 -16.78 27.00 -13.58
C ASP A 182 -17.94 25.99 -13.39
N ILE A 183 -17.99 25.27 -12.26
CA ILE A 183 -18.99 24.21 -12.03
C ILE A 183 -20.26 24.79 -11.41
N ILE A 184 -21.36 24.70 -12.15
CA ILE A 184 -22.68 25.14 -11.70
C ILE A 184 -23.33 24.02 -10.88
N VAL A 185 -23.66 24.29 -9.62
CA VAL A 185 -24.34 23.32 -8.74
C VAL A 185 -25.86 23.56 -8.74
N PRO A 186 -26.69 22.58 -9.14
CA PRO A 186 -28.14 22.68 -9.02
C PRO A 186 -28.62 22.87 -7.57
N GLU A 187 -29.67 23.68 -7.37
CA GLU A 187 -30.28 23.88 -6.05
C GLU A 187 -30.73 22.59 -5.36
N ALA A 188 -31.10 21.57 -6.14
CA ALA A 188 -31.48 20.26 -5.62
C ALA A 188 -30.36 19.67 -4.75
N PHE A 189 -29.09 19.86 -5.13
CA PHE A 189 -27.96 19.43 -4.33
C PHE A 189 -27.73 20.32 -3.11
N LEU A 190 -27.89 21.65 -3.23
CA LEU A 190 -27.77 22.58 -2.10
C LEU A 190 -28.72 22.24 -0.94
N LYS A 191 -29.91 21.71 -1.25
CA LYS A 191 -30.92 21.26 -0.28
C LYS A 191 -30.58 19.91 0.37
N THR A 192 -29.68 19.11 -0.22
CA THR A 192 -29.22 17.83 0.35
C THR A 192 -27.96 18.02 1.20
N ARG A 193 -27.93 17.47 2.42
CA ARG A 193 -26.70 17.32 3.20
C ARG A 193 -26.05 15.97 2.86
N PRO A 194 -24.81 15.90 2.33
CA PRO A 194 -24.11 14.64 2.17
C PRO A 194 -23.90 13.94 3.52
N ASN A 195 -23.87 12.60 3.50
CA ASN A 195 -23.59 11.80 4.69
C ASN A 195 -22.20 12.17 5.28
N PRO A 196 -22.10 12.52 6.58
CA PRO A 196 -20.87 13.06 7.17
C PRO A 196 -19.72 12.05 7.14
N VAL A 197 -19.96 10.79 7.54
CA VAL A 197 -18.94 9.72 7.58
C VAL A 197 -18.25 9.55 6.22
N LYS A 198 -19.05 9.42 5.15
CA LYS A 198 -18.52 9.30 3.78
C LYS A 198 -17.91 10.60 3.24
N THR A 199 -18.15 11.73 3.88
CA THR A 199 -17.53 13.02 3.54
C THR A 199 -16.16 13.12 4.19
N GLU A 200 -16.03 12.70 5.45
CA GLU A 200 -14.77 12.59 6.19
C GLU A 200 -13.79 11.64 5.48
N GLU A 201 -14.23 10.46 5.02
CA GLU A 201 -13.44 9.54 4.17
C GLU A 201 -12.78 10.25 2.97
N VAL A 202 -13.54 11.13 2.29
CA VAL A 202 -13.04 11.87 1.12
C VAL A 202 -12.13 13.04 1.55
N ILE A 203 -12.39 13.69 2.68
CA ILE A 203 -11.52 14.72 3.24
C ILE A 203 -10.16 14.12 3.63
N GLU A 204 -10.14 12.99 4.32
CA GLU A 204 -8.91 12.28 4.70
C GLU A 204 -8.14 11.78 3.47
N PHE A 205 -8.84 11.24 2.48
CA PHE A 205 -8.23 10.89 1.20
C PHE A 205 -7.53 12.10 0.57
N VAL A 206 -8.24 13.23 0.39
CA VAL A 206 -7.70 14.45 -0.24
C VAL A 206 -6.55 15.04 0.58
N LYS A 207 -6.62 15.03 1.93
CA LYS A 207 -5.51 15.44 2.80
C LYS A 207 -4.27 14.56 2.62
N ARG A 208 -4.44 13.26 2.38
CA ARG A 208 -3.34 12.28 2.22
C ARG A 208 -2.73 12.28 0.82
N THR A 209 -3.53 12.50 -0.23
CA THR A 209 -3.12 12.34 -1.63
C THR A 209 -2.98 13.66 -2.40
N GLY A 210 -3.58 14.75 -1.90
CA GLY A 210 -3.67 16.04 -2.60
C GLY A 210 -4.69 16.08 -3.75
N HIS A 211 -5.45 15.02 -4.00
CA HIS A 211 -6.41 14.93 -5.11
C HIS A 211 -7.71 14.22 -4.72
N LEU A 212 -8.80 14.48 -5.47
CA LEU A 212 -10.08 13.77 -5.28
C LEU A 212 -9.92 12.25 -5.54
N ASP A 213 -10.74 11.44 -4.86
CA ASP A 213 -10.81 9.99 -5.01
C ASP A 213 -11.35 9.58 -6.40
N LYS A 214 -12.34 10.32 -6.89
CA LYS A 214 -13.05 10.09 -8.16
C LYS A 214 -13.43 11.42 -8.82
N PRO A 215 -13.39 11.52 -10.15
CA PRO A 215 -13.76 12.75 -10.87
C PRO A 215 -15.24 13.11 -10.70
N LEU A 216 -15.56 14.40 -10.62
CA LEU A 216 -16.92 14.92 -10.56
C LEU A 216 -17.67 14.66 -11.87
N THR A 217 -18.97 14.39 -11.82
CA THR A 217 -19.76 14.16 -13.03
C THR A 217 -20.48 15.46 -13.42
N ILE A 218 -20.11 16.05 -14.54
CA ILE A 218 -20.71 17.29 -15.05
C ILE A 218 -21.30 17.08 -16.44
N GLU A 219 -22.30 17.90 -16.78
CA GLU A 219 -22.80 18.04 -18.14
C GLU A 219 -21.81 18.85 -18.99
N LYS A 220 -21.49 18.38 -20.21
CA LYS A 220 -20.38 18.93 -21.00
C LYS A 220 -20.59 20.38 -21.44
N GLU A 221 -21.80 20.75 -21.80
CA GLU A 221 -22.12 22.05 -22.40
C GLU A 221 -22.41 23.12 -21.35
N THR A 222 -23.19 22.75 -20.32
CA THR A 222 -23.67 23.65 -19.27
C THR A 222 -22.73 23.72 -18.05
N LYS A 223 -21.74 22.81 -17.96
CA LYS A 223 -20.90 22.56 -16.78
C LYS A 223 -21.69 22.29 -15.48
N VAL A 224 -22.96 21.89 -15.61
CA VAL A 224 -23.83 21.61 -14.47
C VAL A 224 -23.44 20.29 -13.80
N LEU A 225 -23.31 20.30 -12.48
CA LEU A 225 -23.01 19.13 -11.67
C LEU A 225 -24.19 18.15 -11.65
N LYS A 226 -23.99 16.94 -12.20
CA LYS A 226 -24.97 15.85 -12.25
C LYS A 226 -24.76 14.81 -11.13
N ASP A 227 -23.51 14.52 -10.77
CA ASP A 227 -23.14 13.67 -9.62
C ASP A 227 -21.78 14.10 -9.03
N GLY A 228 -21.57 13.77 -7.75
CA GLY A 228 -20.33 14.04 -7.03
C GLY A 228 -20.41 15.21 -6.07
N TYR A 229 -21.58 15.72 -5.72
CA TYR A 229 -21.76 16.88 -4.83
C TYR A 229 -20.99 16.78 -3.50
N ARG A 230 -20.86 15.59 -2.91
CA ARG A 230 -19.99 15.37 -1.74
C ARG A 230 -18.53 15.75 -2.02
N ARG A 231 -17.99 15.32 -3.16
CA ARG A 231 -16.62 15.60 -3.61
C ARG A 231 -16.46 17.08 -3.99
N TYR A 232 -17.51 17.72 -4.51
CA TYR A 232 -17.55 19.18 -4.74
C TYR A 232 -17.44 19.97 -3.41
N ILE A 233 -18.19 19.59 -2.36
CA ILE A 233 -18.06 20.23 -1.03
C ILE A 233 -16.66 20.03 -0.44
N VAL A 234 -16.03 18.86 -0.62
CA VAL A 234 -14.65 18.64 -0.18
C VAL A 234 -13.66 19.50 -0.97
N ALA A 235 -13.79 19.57 -2.29
CA ALA A 235 -12.96 20.46 -3.12
C ALA A 235 -13.10 21.94 -2.72
N LYS A 236 -14.32 22.39 -2.39
CA LYS A 236 -14.61 23.73 -1.87
C LYS A 236 -13.92 23.98 -0.53
N THR A 237 -14.07 23.05 0.41
CA THR A 237 -13.48 23.13 1.76
C THR A 237 -11.94 23.15 1.69
N MET A 238 -11.37 22.38 0.79
CA MET A 238 -9.93 22.27 0.56
C MET A 238 -9.36 23.35 -0.39
N LYS A 239 -10.20 24.28 -0.88
CA LYS A 239 -9.85 25.36 -1.82
C LYS A 239 -9.07 24.86 -3.05
N MET A 240 -9.60 23.85 -3.73
CA MET A 240 -8.97 23.31 -4.94
C MET A 240 -9.34 24.16 -6.16
N ASP A 241 -8.36 24.82 -6.79
CA ASP A 241 -8.59 25.68 -7.97
C ASP A 241 -9.11 24.88 -9.18
N ASN A 242 -8.63 23.65 -9.33
CA ASN A 242 -8.87 22.78 -10.48
C ASN A 242 -9.35 21.41 -10.03
N VAL A 243 -10.40 20.89 -10.65
CA VAL A 243 -11.02 19.61 -10.28
C VAL A 243 -11.16 18.66 -11.47
N PRO A 244 -10.83 17.36 -11.28
CA PRO A 244 -11.01 16.33 -12.29
C PRO A 244 -12.50 16.05 -12.53
N VAL A 245 -12.91 15.98 -13.79
CA VAL A 245 -14.30 15.75 -14.21
C VAL A 245 -14.48 14.61 -15.21
N VAL A 246 -15.69 14.08 -15.24
CA VAL A 246 -16.24 13.18 -16.25
C VAL A 246 -17.48 13.82 -16.83
N TYR A 247 -17.52 13.93 -18.16
CA TYR A 247 -18.72 14.31 -18.87
C TYR A 247 -19.78 13.22 -18.80
N ASP A 248 -20.95 13.57 -18.29
CA ASP A 248 -22.21 12.89 -18.59
C ASP A 248 -22.59 13.19 -20.05
N TYR A 249 -22.97 12.15 -20.78
CA TYR A 249 -23.47 12.26 -22.15
C TYR A 249 -24.92 11.81 -22.12
N GLN A 250 -25.83 12.77 -21.95
CA GLN A 250 -27.25 12.48 -22.14
C GLN A 250 -27.45 12.08 -23.60
N LYS A 251 -28.14 10.94 -23.80
CA LYS A 251 -28.48 10.38 -25.11
C LYS A 251 -29.85 10.87 -25.55
#